data_AF-A0A949NFM8-F1
#
_entry.id   AF-A0A949NFM8-F1
#
_cell.length_a   1.000
_cell.length_b   1.000
_cell.length_c   1.000
_cell.angle_alpha   90.00
_cell.angle_beta   90.00
_cell.angle_gamma   90.00
#
_symmetry.space_group_name_H-M   'P 1'
#
loop_
_entity.id
_entity.type
_entity.pdbx_description
1 polymer ?
#
loop_
_entity_poly.entity_id
_entity_poly.type
_entity_poly.pdbx_seq_one_letter_code
_entity_poly.pdbx_strand_id
1 'polypeptide(L)' 'MAAVSHSFVTKLGKNEMVSLQTLVNICGALHCGIGDILEVCHE' A
#
# COMPACT_ATOMS: atom_id res chain seq x y z
N MET A 1 -10.92 -11.67 -6.99
CA MET A 1 -11.41 -10.46 -6.30
C MET A 1 -10.17 -9.69 -5.86
N ALA A 2 -9.87 -8.58 -6.52
CA ALA A 2 -8.77 -7.73 -6.07
C ALA A 2 -9.18 -7.16 -4.69
N ALA A 3 -8.66 -7.74 -3.61
CA ALA A 3 -8.92 -7.34 -2.23
C ALA A 3 -8.27 -5.99 -1.87
N VAL A 4 -8.06 -5.14 -2.88
CA VAL A 4 -7.67 -3.76 -2.73
C VAL A 4 -8.95 -2.94 -2.69
N SER A 5 -9.49 -2.74 -1.48
CA SER A 5 -10.60 -1.81 -1.30
C SER A 5 -10.23 -0.46 -1.92
N HIS A 6 -11.06 0.05 -2.82
CA HIS A 6 -10.85 1.32 -3.55
C HIS A 6 -10.40 2.46 -2.63
N SER A 7 -10.89 2.43 -1.38
CA SER A 7 -10.53 3.31 -0.28
C SER A 7 -9.02 3.47 -0.05
N PHE A 8 -8.21 2.42 -0.24
CA PHE A 8 -6.76 2.48 -0.03
C PHE A 8 -6.03 3.18 -1.18
N VAL A 9 -6.47 2.96 -2.43
CA VAL A 9 -5.92 3.65 -3.60
C VAL A 9 -6.19 5.16 -3.50
N THR A 10 -7.38 5.55 -3.02
CA THR A 10 -7.69 6.96 -2.75
C THR A 10 -6.82 7.56 -1.66
N LYS A 11 -6.58 6.84 -0.55
CA LYS A 11 -5.74 7.32 0.57
C LYS A 11 -4.28 7.50 0.16
N LEU A 12 -3.72 6.54 -0.60
CA LEU A 12 -2.36 6.64 -1.13
C LEU A 12 -2.24 7.84 -2.09
N GLY A 13 -3.21 8.04 -2.99
CA GLY A 13 -3.21 9.20 -3.90
C GLY A 13 -3.34 10.55 -3.18
N LYS A 14 -3.86 10.57 -1.95
CA LYS A 14 -3.97 11.77 -1.10
C LYS A 14 -2.81 11.93 -0.11
N ASN A 15 -1.80 11.05 -0.14
CA ASN A 15 -0.72 11.00 0.85
C ASN A 15 -1.23 10.89 2.30
N GLU A 16 -2.34 10.19 2.52
CA GLU A 16 -2.88 9.95 3.85
C GLU A 16 -2.20 8.74 4.52
N MET A 17 -2.17 8.73 5.86
CA MET A 17 -1.64 7.60 6.62
C MET A 17 -2.46 6.33 6.36
N VAL A 18 -1.76 5.26 5.99
CA VAL A 18 -2.33 3.92 5.76
C VAL A 18 -1.83 2.94 6.82
N SER A 19 -2.64 1.93 7.14
CA SER A 19 -2.25 0.87 8.07
C SER A 19 -1.32 -0.14 7.41
N LEU A 20 -0.47 -0.82 8.20
CA LEU A 20 0.39 -1.90 7.68
C LEU A 20 -0.40 -3.04 7.02
N GLN A 21 -1.61 -3.33 7.49
CA GLN A 21 -2.49 -4.33 6.89
C GLN A 21 -2.88 -3.97 5.44
N THR A 22 -3.03 -2.67 5.16
CA THR A 22 -3.25 -2.18 3.80
C THR A 22 -2.07 -2.50 2.89
N LEU A 23 -0.86 -2.26 3.39
CA LEU A 23 0.37 -2.50 2.65
C LEU A 23 0.57 -3.99 2.37
N VAL A 24 0.28 -4.87 3.34
CA VAL A 24 0.27 -6.33 3.15
C VAL A 24 -0.72 -6.76 2.05
N ASN A 25 -1.92 -6.18 2.03
CA ASN A 25 -2.90 -6.46 0.98
C ASN A 25 -2.40 -6.04 -0.42
N ILE A 26 -1.65 -4.93 -0.51
CA ILE A 26 -1.03 -4.48 -1.76
C ILE A 26 0.05 -5.47 -2.20
N CYS A 27 0.93 -5.88 -1.29
CA CYS A 27 1.94 -6.91 -1.55
C CYS A 27 1.29 -8.21 -2.08
N GLY A 28 0.19 -8.63 -1.47
CA GLY A 28 -0.57 -9.81 -1.90
C GLY A 28 -1.23 -9.64 -3.28
N ALA A 29 -1.70 -8.44 -3.61
CA ALA A 29 -2.32 -8.15 -4.90
C ALA A 29 -1.30 -8.02 -6.04
N LEU A 30 -0.12 -7.47 -5.76
CA LEU A 30 0.96 -7.25 -6.72
C LEU A 30 1.96 -8.41 -6.77
N HIS A 31 1.81 -9.40 -5.90
CA HIS A 31 2.75 -10.53 -5.75
C HIS A 31 4.21 -10.06 -5.51
N CYS A 32 4.39 -9.01 -4.71
CA CYS A 32 5.69 -8.41 -4.41
C CYS A 32 5.95 -8.31 -2.90
N GLY A 33 7.17 -7.93 -2.51
CA GLY A 33 7.53 -7.64 -1.13
C GLY A 33 7.16 -6.21 -0.71
N ILE A 34 7.25 -5.95 0.59
CA ILE A 34 6.98 -4.62 1.16
C ILE A 34 8.01 -3.57 0.71
N GLY A 35 9.27 -3.97 0.50
CA GLY A 35 10.34 -3.09 0.02
C GLY A 35 10.22 -2.71 -1.46
N ASP A 36 9.38 -3.40 -2.23
CA ASP A 36 9.14 -3.06 -3.64
C ASP A 36 8.13 -1.89 -3.78
N ILE A 37 7.31 -1.65 -2.75
CA ILE A 37 6.21 -0.67 -2.77
C ILE A 37 6.36 0.48 -1.76
N LEU A 38 7.35 0.40 -0.87
CA LEU A 38 7.63 1.41 0.14
C LEU A 38 9.11 1.75 0.15
N GLU A 39 9.39 3.04 0.28
CA GLU A 39 10.72 3.58 0.48
C GLU A 39 10.70 4.47 1.73
N VAL A 40 11.68 4.27 2.61
CA VAL A 40 11.87 5.13 3.78
C VAL A 40 12.82 6.25 3.40
N CYS A 41 12.28 7.42 3.10
CA CYS A 41 13.08 8.62 2.85
C CYS A 41 13.49 9.27 4.18
N HIS A 42 14.79 9.52 4.37
CA HIS A 42 15.30 10.45 5.38
C HIS A 42 15.63 11.76 4.67
N GLU A 43 15.11 12.88 5.18
CA GLU A 43 15.62 14.21 4.84
C GLU A 43 16.93 14.51 5.59
#